data_AF-A0A9P0JP81-F1
#
_entry.id   AF-A0A9P0JP81-F1
#
_cell.length_a   1.000
_cell.length_b   1.000
_cell.length_c   1.000
_cell.angle_alpha   90.00
_cell.angle_beta   90.00
_cell.angle_gamma   90.00
#
_symmetry.space_group_name_H-M   'P 1'
#
loop_
_entity.id
_entity.type
_entity.pdbx_description
1 polymer ?
#
loop_
_entity_poly.entity_id
_entity_poly.type
_entity_poly.pdbx_seq_one_letter_code
_entity_poly.pdbx_strand_id
1 'polypeptide(L)'
;MNLFKVQAVSIYLPSNSSASENNLDEGQKPADNEPANNKRGRKKIRKPDSWKRNVQKMKRAKGEAYKSTSTGKLVPERKQGDDCKCSKKCIEKLSETEKQEIISAFNTLSNQEKQDSYLSSLIQVLQITRRRKIEGNPGILRNHTYKYKLRKGAFELNVCKMAICLLHGIGKKRLEPIATHLSTNITPVQDKRVRHSSRPNSFPNVFPIILVKKR
;
A
#
# COMPACT_ATOMS: atom_id res chain seq x y z
N MET A 1 25.81 16.03 -61.66
CA MET A 1 27.27 15.91 -61.55
C MET A 1 27.69 16.30 -60.13
N ASN A 2 28.63 15.55 -59.58
CA ASN A 2 29.44 15.76 -58.37
C ASN A 2 28.82 15.46 -57.00
N LEU A 3 29.12 14.22 -56.57
CA LEU A 3 29.28 13.74 -55.20
C LEU A 3 30.37 14.54 -54.46
N PHE A 4 30.20 14.76 -53.15
CA PHE A 4 31.34 14.86 -52.22
C PHE A 4 31.09 14.09 -50.92
N LYS A 5 32.18 13.50 -50.44
CA LYS A 5 32.31 12.37 -49.50
C LYS A 5 32.36 12.80 -48.02
N VAL A 6 31.71 11.98 -47.19
CA VAL A 6 32.17 11.29 -45.95
C VAL A 6 33.45 11.82 -45.26
N GLN A 7 33.39 12.01 -43.93
CA GLN A 7 34.25 11.26 -42.99
C GLN A 7 33.80 11.33 -41.52
N ALA A 8 33.80 10.15 -40.90
CA ALA A 8 33.51 9.85 -39.50
C ALA A 8 34.79 9.98 -38.65
N VAL A 9 34.61 10.29 -37.36
CA VAL A 9 35.69 10.20 -36.37
C VAL A 9 35.30 9.18 -35.30
N SER A 10 35.99 8.04 -35.35
CA SER A 10 36.07 7.00 -34.33
C SER A 10 37.27 7.31 -33.44
N ILE A 11 37.10 7.30 -32.11
CA ILE A 11 38.23 7.24 -31.18
C ILE A 11 37.94 6.22 -30.07
N TYR A 12 38.57 5.07 -30.27
CA TYR A 12 38.99 3.96 -29.43
C TYR A 12 38.93 4.05 -27.90
N LEU A 13 38.49 2.94 -27.30
CA LEU A 13 38.92 2.41 -25.99
C LEU A 13 40.39 1.97 -26.02
N PRO A 14 41.03 1.92 -24.83
CA PRO A 14 41.94 0.82 -24.54
C PRO A 14 41.58 0.08 -23.24
N SER A 15 41.63 -1.24 -23.34
CA SER A 15 41.60 -2.24 -22.26
C SER A 15 42.98 -2.87 -22.08
N ASN A 16 43.42 -3.07 -20.83
CA ASN A 16 44.46 -4.04 -20.43
C ASN A 16 44.29 -4.28 -18.91
N SER A 17 44.01 -5.48 -18.36
CA SER A 17 44.86 -6.70 -18.22
C SER A 17 46.22 -6.37 -17.56
N SER A 18 46.75 -7.04 -16.53
CA SER A 18 46.40 -8.18 -15.65
C SER A 18 47.51 -8.31 -14.58
N ALA A 19 47.21 -8.93 -13.41
CA ALA A 19 48.16 -9.59 -12.47
C ALA A 19 49.22 -8.70 -11.77
N SER A 20 49.77 -8.94 -10.56
CA SER A 20 49.71 -10.00 -9.53
C SER A 20 50.46 -9.50 -8.27
N GLU A 21 50.28 -10.23 -7.15
CA GLU A 21 51.23 -10.46 -6.03
C GLU A 21 51.43 -9.45 -4.88
N ASN A 22 50.80 -9.81 -3.74
CA ASN A 22 51.27 -9.88 -2.34
C ASN A 22 52.63 -9.26 -1.95
N ASN A 23 52.65 -8.51 -0.82
CA ASN A 23 53.37 -8.92 0.40
C ASN A 23 53.08 -8.03 1.63
N LEU A 24 53.28 -8.66 2.78
CA LEU A 24 53.07 -8.23 4.17
C LEU A 24 54.11 -7.20 4.66
N ASP A 25 53.73 -6.38 5.63
CA ASP A 25 54.66 -5.85 6.65
C ASP A 25 53.94 -5.66 8.00
N GLU A 26 54.55 -6.22 9.05
CA GLU A 26 54.16 -6.18 10.45
C GLU A 26 54.64 -4.89 11.13
N GLY A 27 53.94 -4.41 12.17
CA GLY A 27 54.54 -3.40 13.06
C GLY A 27 53.60 -2.75 14.08
N GLN A 28 53.51 -3.37 15.26
CA GLN A 28 53.22 -2.86 16.61
C GLN A 28 52.13 -1.79 16.89
N LYS A 29 51.19 -2.17 17.76
CA LYS A 29 50.39 -1.29 18.64
C LYS A 29 51.24 -0.73 19.80
N PRO A 30 50.83 0.41 20.39
CA PRO A 30 50.83 0.54 21.84
C PRO A 30 49.40 0.68 22.39
N ALA A 31 49.20 0.07 23.54
CA ALA A 31 47.99 0.07 24.33
C ALA A 31 48.08 1.18 25.37
N ASP A 32 47.11 2.09 25.38
CA ASP A 32 46.86 2.96 26.53
C ASP A 32 45.39 2.82 26.95
N ASN A 33 45.24 2.34 28.18
CA ASN A 33 44.00 2.13 28.89
C ASN A 33 43.47 3.48 29.38
N GLU A 34 42.26 3.86 28.95
CA GLU A 34 41.46 4.88 29.66
C GLU A 34 40.07 4.32 30.00
N PRO A 35 39.54 4.62 31.20
CA PRO A 35 38.46 3.86 31.78
C PRO A 35 37.14 4.09 31.05
N ALA A 36 36.38 3.00 30.88
CA ALA A 36 35.04 2.99 30.34
C ALA A 36 34.10 3.87 31.19
N ASN A 37 33.98 5.14 30.82
CA ASN A 37 32.95 6.03 31.35
C ASN A 37 31.60 5.59 30.80
N ASN A 38 30.91 4.74 31.56
CA ASN A 38 29.60 4.20 31.23
C ASN A 38 28.51 5.29 31.41
N LYS A 39 28.61 6.38 30.64
CA LYS A 39 27.52 7.34 30.48
C LYS A 39 26.42 6.61 29.74
N ARG A 40 25.33 6.27 30.44
CA ARG A 40 24.11 5.71 29.84
C ARG A 40 23.76 6.55 28.61
N GLY A 41 23.99 6.01 27.41
CA GLY A 41 23.81 6.74 26.17
C GLY A 41 22.39 7.30 26.08
N ARG A 42 22.26 8.53 25.57
CA ARG A 42 20.95 9.16 25.33
C ARG A 42 20.05 8.17 24.60
N LYS A 43 18.86 7.89 25.15
CA LYS A 43 17.88 7.00 24.53
C LYS A 43 17.64 7.47 23.09
N LYS A 44 17.92 6.60 22.11
CA LYS A 44 17.77 6.92 20.69
C LYS A 44 16.34 7.40 20.42
N ILE A 45 16.20 8.54 19.74
CA ILE A 45 14.90 9.03 19.28
C ILE A 45 14.32 7.99 18.33
N ARG A 46 13.08 7.56 18.59
CA ARG A 46 12.40 6.59 17.74
C ARG A 46 12.02 7.25 16.42
N LYS A 47 12.35 6.59 15.31
CA LYS A 47 11.95 6.99 13.95
C LYS A 47 11.02 5.92 13.39
N PRO A 48 9.71 5.97 13.69
CA PRO A 48 8.77 4.93 13.26
C PRO A 48 8.68 4.84 11.73
N ASP A 49 8.83 5.94 11.01
CA ASP A 49 8.71 5.96 9.55
C ASP A 49 9.82 5.16 8.85
N SER A 50 11.01 5.10 9.46
CA SER A 50 12.13 4.31 8.93
C SER A 50 12.04 2.82 9.29
N TRP A 51 11.03 2.40 10.07
CA TRP A 51 10.86 0.98 10.37
C TRP A 51 10.43 0.22 9.11
N LYS A 52 11.13 -0.88 8.80
CA LYS A 52 10.89 -1.71 7.61
C LYS A 52 9.39 -2.02 7.38
N ARG A 53 8.65 -2.32 8.47
CA ARG A 53 7.21 -2.58 8.43
C ARG A 53 6.40 -1.34 8.00
N ASN A 54 6.74 -0.16 8.48
CA ASN A 54 6.03 1.08 8.16
C ASN A 54 6.36 1.56 6.75
N VAL A 55 7.62 1.50 6.34
CA VAL A 55 8.03 1.72 4.94
C VAL A 55 7.26 0.78 4.01
N GLN A 56 7.18 -0.52 4.34
CA GLN A 56 6.42 -1.49 3.56
C GLN A 56 4.92 -1.17 3.51
N LYS A 57 4.31 -0.76 4.63
CA LYS A 57 2.90 -0.33 4.66
C LYS A 57 2.67 0.87 3.74
N MET A 58 3.56 1.86 3.78
CA MET A 58 3.49 3.05 2.92
C MET A 58 3.63 2.69 1.45
N LYS A 59 4.64 1.89 1.07
CA LYS A 59 4.81 1.41 -0.32
C LYS A 59 3.58 0.65 -0.81
N ARG A 60 3.04 -0.26 0.01
CA ARG A 60 1.80 -0.98 -0.30
C ARG A 60 0.62 -0.03 -0.49
N ALA A 61 0.46 0.99 0.35
CA ALA A 61 -0.63 1.95 0.22
C ALA A 61 -0.49 2.73 -1.10
N LYS A 62 0.69 3.28 -1.38
CA LYS A 62 1.01 3.96 -2.65
C LYS A 62 0.90 3.06 -3.89
N GLY A 63 0.92 1.74 -3.70
CA GLY A 63 0.86 0.79 -4.80
C GLY A 63 2.22 0.51 -5.43
N GLU A 64 3.32 1.01 -4.88
CA GLU A 64 4.68 0.77 -5.36
C GLU A 64 5.13 -0.69 -5.14
N ALA A 65 6.07 -1.16 -5.96
CA ALA A 65 6.70 -2.46 -5.75
C ALA A 65 7.45 -2.50 -4.40
N TYR A 66 7.35 -3.62 -3.68
CA TYR A 66 8.02 -3.79 -2.40
C TYR A 66 8.40 -5.25 -2.11
N LYS A 67 9.45 -5.45 -1.31
CA LYS A 67 9.80 -6.77 -0.78
C LYS A 67 8.99 -7.06 0.49
N SER A 68 8.28 -8.18 0.52
CA SER A 68 7.51 -8.58 1.71
C SER A 68 8.45 -8.92 2.85
N THR A 69 8.34 -8.25 4.01
CA THR A 69 9.16 -8.59 5.19
C THR A 69 8.85 -9.98 5.73
N SER A 70 7.62 -10.49 5.52
CA SER A 70 7.20 -11.80 6.04
C SER A 70 7.61 -12.97 5.15
N THR A 71 7.61 -12.78 3.83
CA THR A 71 7.82 -13.88 2.85
C THR A 71 9.11 -13.70 2.06
N GLY A 72 9.75 -12.53 2.12
CA GLY A 72 10.92 -12.18 1.31
C GLY A 72 10.63 -11.95 -0.18
N LYS A 73 9.44 -12.31 -0.68
CA LYS A 73 9.07 -12.18 -2.09
C LYS A 73 8.87 -10.72 -2.52
N LEU A 74 9.24 -10.42 -3.77
CA LEU A 74 8.94 -9.15 -4.41
C LEU A 74 7.46 -9.11 -4.79
N VAL A 75 6.75 -8.09 -4.32
CA VAL A 75 5.38 -7.78 -4.72
C VAL A 75 5.49 -6.68 -5.78
N PRO A 76 4.94 -6.88 -6.99
CA PRO A 76 5.01 -5.90 -8.06
C PRO A 76 4.17 -4.65 -7.71
N GLU A 77 4.38 -3.61 -8.51
CA GLU A 77 3.51 -2.44 -8.48
C GLU A 77 2.05 -2.83 -8.74
N ARG A 78 1.13 -2.11 -8.11
CA ARG A 78 -0.30 -2.29 -8.28
C ARG A 78 -0.69 -1.92 -9.70
N LYS A 79 -1.21 -2.90 -10.42
CA LYS A 79 -1.79 -2.72 -11.73
C LYS A 79 -3.29 -2.95 -11.68
N GLN A 80 -3.98 -2.39 -12.66
CA GLN A 80 -5.37 -2.72 -12.91
C GLN A 80 -5.45 -4.17 -13.40
N GLY A 81 -6.51 -4.85 -13.00
CA GLY A 81 -6.79 -6.19 -13.51
C GLY A 81 -7.47 -6.14 -14.87
N ASP A 82 -7.63 -7.33 -15.46
CA ASP A 82 -8.36 -7.51 -16.71
C ASP A 82 -9.84 -7.11 -16.60
N ASP A 83 -10.54 -7.11 -17.73
CA ASP A 83 -11.97 -6.80 -17.77
C ASP A 83 -12.81 -7.79 -16.95
N CYS A 84 -13.88 -7.27 -16.35
CA CYS A 84 -14.79 -8.08 -15.56
C CYS A 84 -15.71 -8.91 -16.46
N LYS A 85 -15.82 -10.21 -16.20
CA LYS A 85 -16.69 -11.16 -16.95
C LYS A 85 -18.20 -11.02 -16.64
N CYS A 86 -18.65 -9.86 -16.15
CA CYS A 86 -20.06 -9.66 -15.82
C CYS A 86 -20.87 -9.23 -17.05
N SER A 87 -22.16 -9.58 -17.10
CA SER A 87 -23.06 -9.22 -18.20
C SER A 87 -23.16 -7.70 -18.45
N LYS A 88 -22.93 -6.89 -17.42
CA LYS A 88 -22.96 -5.43 -17.49
C LYS A 88 -21.73 -4.82 -18.17
N LYS A 89 -20.68 -5.62 -18.41
CA LYS A 89 -19.40 -5.19 -19.03
C LYS A 89 -18.89 -3.89 -18.42
N CYS A 90 -18.77 -3.87 -17.09
CA CYS A 90 -18.60 -2.63 -16.33
C CYS A 90 -17.29 -1.88 -16.66
N ILE A 91 -16.20 -2.63 -16.89
CA ILE A 91 -14.88 -2.05 -17.15
C ILE A 91 -14.75 -1.58 -18.61
N GLU A 92 -15.37 -2.28 -19.56
CA GLU A 92 -15.40 -1.89 -20.98
C GLU A 92 -16.06 -0.51 -21.21
N LYS A 93 -16.92 -0.05 -20.29
CA LYS A 93 -17.60 1.26 -20.37
C LYS A 93 -16.72 2.44 -19.97
N LEU A 94 -15.53 2.18 -19.43
CA LEU A 94 -14.59 3.20 -18.99
C LEU A 94 -13.48 3.35 -20.02
N SER A 95 -13.11 4.59 -20.33
CA SER A 95 -11.93 4.84 -21.15
C SER A 95 -10.65 4.47 -20.39
N GLU A 96 -9.57 4.19 -21.12
CA GLU A 96 -8.28 3.88 -20.50
C GLU A 96 -7.79 5.03 -19.60
N THR A 97 -8.06 6.29 -19.99
CA THR A 97 -7.73 7.48 -19.19
C THR A 97 -8.48 7.48 -17.86
N GLU A 98 -9.80 7.21 -17.86
CA GLU A 98 -10.62 7.12 -16.65
C GLU A 98 -10.15 6.01 -15.72
N LYS A 99 -9.79 4.86 -16.29
CA LYS A 99 -9.22 3.76 -15.52
C LYS A 99 -7.93 4.21 -14.83
N GLN A 100 -7.01 4.84 -15.56
CA GLN A 100 -5.74 5.33 -15.01
C GLN A 100 -5.93 6.39 -13.92
N GLU A 101 -6.88 7.31 -14.10
CA GLU A 101 -7.24 8.31 -13.10
C GLU A 101 -7.73 7.66 -11.80
N ILE A 102 -8.60 6.66 -11.89
CA ILE A 102 -9.15 5.95 -10.72
C ILE A 102 -8.03 5.30 -9.89
N ILE A 103 -7.12 4.56 -10.53
CA ILE A 103 -6.02 3.89 -9.81
C ILE A 103 -5.00 4.89 -9.28
N SER A 104 -4.70 5.95 -10.03
CA SER A 104 -3.80 7.02 -9.61
C SER A 104 -4.34 7.78 -8.39
N ALA A 105 -5.61 8.17 -8.42
CA ALA A 105 -6.28 8.82 -7.29
C ALA A 105 -6.27 7.92 -6.04
N PHE A 106 -6.54 6.63 -6.22
CA PHE A 106 -6.51 5.65 -5.13
C PHE A 106 -5.11 5.49 -4.51
N ASN A 107 -4.06 5.46 -5.34
CA ASN A 107 -2.67 5.34 -4.91
C ASN A 107 -2.17 6.61 -4.19
N THR A 108 -2.60 7.79 -4.66
CA THR A 108 -2.25 9.10 -4.10
C THR A 108 -2.66 9.24 -2.64
N LEU A 109 -3.77 8.61 -2.22
CA LEU A 109 -4.22 8.62 -0.83
C LEU A 109 -3.16 8.12 0.16
N SER A 110 -2.22 7.27 -0.29
CA SER A 110 -1.01 6.79 0.42
C SER A 110 -1.18 6.27 1.86
N ASN A 111 -2.41 6.11 2.32
CA ASN A 111 -2.79 5.58 3.62
C ASN A 111 -3.97 4.61 3.45
N GLN A 112 -3.85 3.44 4.06
CA GLN A 112 -4.87 2.39 4.01
C GLN A 112 -6.23 2.85 4.56
N GLU A 113 -6.27 3.62 5.65
CA GLU A 113 -7.53 4.08 6.25
C GLU A 113 -8.25 5.07 5.34
N LYS A 114 -7.50 5.97 4.69
CA LYS A 114 -8.03 6.90 3.68
C LYS A 114 -8.57 6.13 2.46
N GLN A 115 -7.83 5.11 2.01
CA GLN A 115 -8.27 4.23 0.93
C GLN A 115 -9.55 3.47 1.28
N ASP A 116 -9.64 2.91 2.48
CA ASP A 116 -10.80 2.13 2.91
C ASP A 116 -12.03 3.04 3.09
N SER A 117 -11.83 4.29 3.54
CA SER A 117 -12.86 5.33 3.58
C SER A 117 -13.34 5.70 2.17
N TYR A 118 -12.42 5.87 1.22
CA TYR A 118 -12.76 6.10 -0.18
C TYR A 118 -13.55 4.91 -0.77
N LEU A 119 -13.10 3.67 -0.56
CA LEU A 119 -13.83 2.47 -1.02
C LEU A 119 -15.22 2.37 -0.38
N SER A 120 -15.37 2.80 0.87
CA SER A 120 -16.66 2.82 1.55
C SER A 120 -17.66 3.76 0.86
N SER A 121 -17.19 4.88 0.32
CA SER A 121 -18.03 5.83 -0.43
C SER A 121 -18.57 5.26 -1.76
N LEU A 122 -17.93 4.23 -2.29
CA LEU A 122 -18.33 3.52 -3.50
C LEU A 122 -19.38 2.42 -3.23
N ILE A 123 -19.69 2.15 -1.97
CA ILE A 123 -20.60 1.09 -1.54
C ILE A 123 -21.87 1.72 -0.99
N GLN A 124 -23.01 1.30 -1.54
CA GLN A 124 -24.32 1.62 -0.99
C GLN A 124 -24.90 0.36 -0.36
N VAL A 125 -25.22 0.44 0.93
CA VAL A 125 -25.92 -0.62 1.67
C VAL A 125 -27.42 -0.42 1.50
N LEU A 126 -28.13 -1.49 1.13
CA LEU A 126 -29.59 -1.50 0.98
C LEU A 126 -30.19 -2.58 1.87
N GLN A 127 -31.20 -2.21 2.66
CA GLN A 127 -31.97 -3.15 3.44
C GLN A 127 -32.90 -3.98 2.54
N ILE A 128 -32.96 -5.29 2.77
CA ILE A 128 -33.85 -6.18 2.03
C ILE A 128 -35.27 -6.04 2.61
N THR A 129 -36.18 -5.47 1.82
CA THR A 129 -37.57 -5.24 2.21
C THR A 129 -38.48 -6.44 1.93
N ARG A 130 -38.31 -7.10 0.78
CA ARG A 130 -39.11 -8.26 0.37
C ARG A 130 -38.29 -9.55 0.43
N ARG A 131 -38.87 -10.60 1.00
CA ARG A 131 -38.29 -11.95 1.04
C ARG A 131 -39.23 -12.95 0.37
N ARG A 132 -38.67 -13.92 -0.34
CA ARG A 132 -39.43 -15.09 -0.79
C ARG A 132 -39.67 -15.99 0.43
N LYS A 133 -40.89 -16.52 0.58
CA LYS A 133 -41.18 -17.55 1.59
C LYS A 133 -40.35 -18.80 1.25
N ILE A 134 -39.62 -19.31 2.24
CA ILE A 134 -38.87 -20.56 2.14
C ILE A 134 -39.60 -21.55 3.03
N GLU A 135 -39.97 -22.71 2.49
CA GLU A 135 -40.52 -23.81 3.29
C GLU A 135 -39.38 -24.53 4.02
N GLY A 136 -39.56 -24.84 5.30
CA GLY A 136 -38.53 -25.44 6.17
C GLY A 136 -37.76 -24.41 7.01
N ASN A 137 -36.55 -24.78 7.45
CA ASN A 137 -35.68 -23.90 8.26
C ASN A 137 -34.81 -23.02 7.35
N PRO A 138 -35.06 -21.70 7.25
CA PRO A 138 -34.36 -20.83 6.32
C PRO A 138 -32.92 -20.47 6.73
N GLY A 139 -32.45 -20.87 7.92
CA GLY A 139 -31.15 -20.48 8.45
C GLY A 139 -30.99 -18.96 8.63
N ILE A 140 -29.74 -18.48 8.69
CA ILE A 140 -29.44 -17.05 8.82
C ILE A 140 -29.71 -16.35 7.49
N LEU A 141 -30.75 -15.52 7.49
CA LEU A 141 -31.14 -14.73 6.32
C LEU A 141 -30.24 -13.51 6.16
N ARG A 142 -29.91 -13.18 4.90
CA ARG A 142 -29.24 -11.92 4.58
C ARG A 142 -30.20 -10.76 4.81
N ASN A 143 -29.77 -9.76 5.58
CA ASN A 143 -30.57 -8.56 5.87
C ASN A 143 -30.25 -7.40 4.91
N HIS A 144 -29.06 -7.41 4.32
CA HIS A 144 -28.54 -6.33 3.49
C HIS A 144 -28.07 -6.83 2.12
N THR A 145 -28.26 -5.99 1.10
CA THR A 145 -27.66 -6.10 -0.22
C THR A 145 -26.74 -4.92 -0.47
N TYR A 146 -25.67 -5.12 -1.23
CA TYR A 146 -24.70 -4.08 -1.54
C TYR A 146 -24.79 -3.69 -3.01
N LYS A 147 -24.95 -2.40 -3.29
CA LYS A 147 -24.74 -1.81 -4.62
C LYS A 147 -23.37 -1.14 -4.65
N TYR A 148 -22.69 -1.28 -5.79
CA TYR A 148 -21.37 -0.71 -6.01
C TYR A 148 -21.47 0.31 -7.13
N LYS A 149 -20.85 1.48 -6.90
CA LYS A 149 -20.91 2.60 -7.84
C LYS A 149 -19.54 3.22 -8.05
N LEU A 150 -19.35 3.83 -9.22
CA LEU A 150 -18.21 4.68 -9.55
C LEU A 150 -18.72 6.07 -9.90
N ARG A 151 -17.96 7.09 -9.51
CA ARG A 151 -18.24 8.48 -9.91
C ARG A 151 -17.48 8.80 -11.19
N LYS A 152 -18.18 9.32 -12.19
CA LYS A 152 -17.66 9.82 -13.45
C LYS A 152 -18.12 11.27 -13.60
N GLY A 153 -17.32 12.21 -13.09
CA GLY A 153 -17.72 13.61 -12.97
C GLY A 153 -19.01 13.74 -12.16
N ALA A 154 -20.07 14.25 -12.81
CA ALA A 154 -21.39 14.42 -12.20
C ALA A 154 -22.25 13.13 -12.18
N PHE A 155 -21.86 12.07 -12.89
CA PHE A 155 -22.66 10.86 -13.05
C PHE A 155 -22.17 9.72 -12.14
N GLU A 156 -23.10 8.87 -11.70
CA GLU A 156 -22.80 7.63 -10.98
C GLU A 156 -23.06 6.40 -11.85
N LEU A 157 -22.03 5.58 -12.08
CA LEU A 157 -22.13 4.33 -12.83
C LEU A 157 -22.27 3.15 -11.88
N ASN A 158 -23.34 2.36 -12.03
CA ASN A 158 -23.50 1.11 -11.30
C ASN A 158 -22.58 0.02 -11.84
N VAL A 159 -21.74 -0.53 -10.97
CA VAL A 159 -20.75 -1.55 -11.35
C VAL A 159 -20.89 -2.82 -10.52
N CYS A 160 -20.26 -3.90 -10.96
CA CYS A 160 -20.16 -5.10 -10.15
C CYS A 160 -19.03 -4.98 -9.12
N LYS A 161 -19.10 -5.78 -8.06
CA LYS A 161 -18.05 -5.88 -7.05
C LYS A 161 -16.66 -6.16 -7.64
N MET A 162 -16.61 -6.99 -8.69
CA MET A 162 -15.35 -7.35 -9.34
C MET A 162 -14.74 -6.18 -10.08
N ALA A 163 -15.55 -5.34 -10.71
CA ALA A 163 -15.07 -4.15 -11.38
C ALA A 163 -14.35 -3.22 -10.41
N ILE A 164 -14.91 -2.97 -9.21
CA ILE A 164 -14.21 -2.20 -8.17
C ILE A 164 -12.88 -2.85 -7.80
N CYS A 165 -12.87 -4.17 -7.58
CA CYS A 165 -11.66 -4.90 -7.24
C CYS A 165 -10.57 -4.76 -8.33
N LEU A 166 -10.93 -4.96 -9.60
CA LEU A 166 -10.01 -4.98 -10.72
C LEU A 166 -9.49 -3.57 -11.05
N LEU A 167 -10.37 -2.55 -11.08
CA LEU A 167 -10.00 -1.16 -11.35
C LEU A 167 -9.02 -0.60 -10.32
N HIS A 168 -9.18 -0.98 -9.05
CA HIS A 168 -8.32 -0.52 -7.96
C HIS A 168 -7.19 -1.49 -7.63
N GLY A 169 -7.03 -2.60 -8.36
CA GLY A 169 -5.99 -3.61 -8.09
C GLY A 169 -6.06 -4.19 -6.66
N ILE A 170 -7.27 -4.43 -6.13
CA ILE A 170 -7.52 -4.97 -4.79
C ILE A 170 -8.27 -6.30 -4.84
N GLY A 171 -8.01 -7.18 -3.87
CA GLY A 171 -8.75 -8.43 -3.72
C GLY A 171 -10.10 -8.27 -3.00
N LYS A 172 -11.01 -9.23 -3.24
CA LYS A 172 -12.33 -9.32 -2.56
C LYS A 172 -12.24 -9.23 -1.04
N LYS A 173 -11.23 -9.89 -0.47
CA LYS A 173 -10.97 -9.95 0.99
C LYS A 173 -10.74 -8.58 1.63
N ARG A 174 -10.37 -7.56 0.84
CA ARG A 174 -10.26 -6.18 1.32
C ARG A 174 -11.60 -5.45 1.29
N LEU A 175 -12.40 -5.67 0.24
CA LEU A 175 -13.66 -4.97 0.02
C LEU A 175 -14.82 -5.52 0.87
N GLU A 176 -14.85 -6.84 1.11
CA GLU A 176 -15.92 -7.51 1.87
C GLU A 176 -16.04 -7.01 3.32
N PRO A 177 -14.97 -6.93 4.13
CA PRO A 177 -15.06 -6.41 5.49
C PRO A 177 -15.59 -4.97 5.53
N ILE A 178 -15.17 -4.13 4.58
CA ILE A 178 -15.62 -2.74 4.47
C ILE A 178 -17.14 -2.70 4.27
N ALA A 179 -17.66 -3.49 3.33
CA ALA A 179 -19.11 -3.59 3.10
C ALA A 179 -19.86 -4.07 4.35
N THR A 180 -19.34 -5.08 5.05
CA THR A 180 -19.97 -5.58 6.28
C THR A 180 -19.97 -4.56 7.41
N HIS A 181 -18.89 -3.80 7.60
CA HIS A 181 -18.81 -2.74 8.61
C HIS A 181 -19.81 -1.62 8.33
N LEU A 182 -19.98 -1.25 7.05
CA LEU A 182 -21.02 -0.29 6.67
C LEU A 182 -22.42 -0.78 7.03
N SER A 183 -22.70 -2.08 6.88
CA SER A 183 -24.01 -2.63 7.22
C SER A 183 -24.30 -2.66 8.72
N THR A 184 -23.27 -2.59 9.55
CA THR A 184 -23.39 -2.54 11.02
C THR A 184 -23.24 -1.12 11.57
N ASN A 185 -23.25 -0.09 10.70
CA ASN A 185 -23.00 1.32 11.04
C ASN A 185 -21.64 1.55 11.74
N ILE A 186 -20.69 0.63 11.60
CA ILE A 186 -19.33 0.79 12.09
C ILE A 186 -18.53 1.43 10.97
N THR A 187 -18.02 2.64 11.19
CA THR A 187 -17.14 3.27 10.19
C THR A 187 -15.89 2.40 9.99
N PRO A 188 -15.54 2.01 8.75
CA PRO A 188 -14.39 1.14 8.47
C PRO A 188 -13.04 1.82 8.71
N VAL A 189 -13.04 3.05 9.23
CA VAL A 189 -11.90 3.98 9.24
C VAL A 189 -10.76 3.54 10.14
N GLN A 190 -11.01 2.76 11.21
CA GLN A 190 -9.97 2.46 12.19
C GLN A 190 -9.55 0.99 12.19
N ASP A 191 -8.25 0.74 11.97
CA ASP A 191 -7.64 -0.57 12.20
C ASP A 191 -7.64 -0.88 13.71
N LYS A 192 -8.46 -1.87 14.09
CA LYS A 192 -8.60 -2.36 15.47
C LYS A 192 -7.63 -3.49 15.81
N ARG A 193 -6.77 -3.91 14.88
CA ARG A 193 -5.76 -4.94 15.16
C ARG A 193 -4.77 -4.43 16.23
N VAL A 194 -4.46 -5.27 17.22
CA VAL A 194 -3.54 -4.95 18.33
C VAL A 194 -4.08 -3.90 19.32
N ARG A 195 -5.40 -3.81 19.52
CA ARG A 195 -5.99 -3.01 20.62
C ARG A 195 -6.66 -3.94 21.62
N HIS A 196 -5.86 -4.68 22.38
CA HIS A 196 -6.36 -5.43 23.53
C HIS A 196 -6.22 -4.55 24.77
N SER A 197 -7.34 -4.25 25.43
CA SER A 197 -7.36 -3.50 26.69
C SER A 197 -6.64 -4.22 27.83
N SER A 198 -6.44 -5.54 27.70
CA SER A 198 -5.80 -6.39 28.71
C SER A 198 -4.27 -6.29 28.79
N ARG A 199 -3.61 -5.43 28.00
CA ARG A 199 -2.16 -5.27 28.06
C ARG A 199 -1.75 -4.14 29.02
N PRO A 200 -1.10 -4.45 30.16
CA PRO A 200 -0.80 -3.46 31.19
C PRO A 200 0.11 -2.30 30.72
N ASN A 201 0.93 -2.52 29.68
CA ASN A 201 1.86 -1.52 29.15
C ASN A 201 1.49 -1.02 27.73
N SER A 202 0.20 -0.80 27.47
CA SER A 202 -0.26 -0.22 26.20
C SER A 202 0.18 1.25 26.08
N PHE A 203 0.90 1.60 25.01
CA PHE A 203 1.32 2.98 24.75
C PHE A 203 0.20 3.78 24.04
N PRO A 204 -0.14 5.00 24.50
CA PRO A 204 -1.06 5.87 23.78
C PRO A 204 -0.43 6.42 22.48
N ASN A 205 -1.22 6.48 21.40
CA ASN A 205 -0.77 6.84 20.05
C ASN A 205 -0.48 8.34 19.83
N VAL A 206 -0.72 9.18 20.84
CA VAL A 206 -0.50 10.62 20.74
C VAL A 206 0.74 10.96 21.56
N PHE A 207 1.86 11.25 20.88
CA PHE A 207 3.00 11.84 21.55
C PHE A 207 2.62 13.28 21.93
N PRO A 208 2.71 13.69 23.21
CA PRO A 208 2.58 15.09 23.54
C PRO A 208 3.70 15.85 22.82
N ILE A 209 3.32 16.92 22.11
CA ILE A 209 4.26 17.92 21.62
C ILE A 209 4.93 18.49 22.87
N ILE A 210 6.14 18.04 23.18
CA ILE A 210 6.95 18.65 24.22
C ILE A 210 7.41 19.99 23.65
N LEU A 211 6.61 21.04 23.89
CA LEU A 211 7.06 22.41 23.75
C LEU A 211 8.15 22.62 24.80
N VAL A 212 9.41 22.46 24.39
CA VAL A 212 10.55 22.83 25.21
C VAL A 212 10.48 24.34 25.39
N LYS A 213 10.10 24.79 26.58
CA LYS A 213 10.14 26.20 26.97
C LYS A 213 11.62 26.60 26.98
N LYS A 214 12.06 27.31 25.94
CA LYS A 214 13.38 27.97 25.93
C LYS A 214 13.39 28.93 27.11
N ARG A 215 14.35 28.75 28.01
CA ARG A 215 14.78 29.77 28.96
C ARG A 215 15.62 30.80 28.21
#